data_AF-A0A0D6TI26-F1
#
_entry.id   AF-A0A0D6TI26-F1
#
_cell.length_a   1.000
_cell.length_b   1.000
_cell.length_c   1.000
_cell.angle_alpha   90.00
_cell.angle_beta   90.00
_cell.angle_gamma   90.00
#
_symmetry.space_group_name_H-M   'P 1'
#
loop_
_entity.id
_entity.type
_entity.pdbx_description
1 polymer ?
#
loop_
_entity_poly.entity_id
_entity_poly.type
_entity_poly.pdbx_seq_one_letter_code
_entity_poly.pdbx_strand_id
1 'polypeptide(L)'
;MMKIKHILPFIVLSILFTSCIPNKDLVYLQNPKKDNQAIEVNAAASKPYRVQTNDILNISIKALDQKLVEMFNPSTSQNQSANQVSPQNLYFNGFSVDDHGNIRIPVLGEVNVMGYTVEEIRETIEKRLLDEYFKYESRIFVTVKLAGLRYTVNGEIGSPGTNVLYQDKATIMEAIANSGDITLTGDRKNVQIIRKYPHGFETYTINLTEASAIESPYFYLQPNDYIYIKPLKQKSWGTGTTGVQTISTIITALSLITTTILLTRNL
;
A
#
# COMPACT_ATOMS: atom_id res chain seq x y z
N MET A 1 -16.71 -1.07 60.58
CA MET A 1 -16.52 0.11 59.70
C MET A 1 -15.10 0.06 59.13
N MET A 2 -14.86 -0.87 58.19
CA MET A 2 -13.53 -1.11 57.63
C MET A 2 -13.18 0.06 56.70
N LYS A 3 -12.07 0.71 57.01
CA LYS A 3 -11.71 2.06 56.57
C LYS A 3 -11.68 2.17 55.04
N ILE A 4 -12.59 2.96 54.47
CA ILE A 4 -12.59 3.45 53.08
C ILE A 4 -11.19 3.98 52.64
N LYS A 5 -10.39 4.47 53.59
CA LYS A 5 -8.98 4.87 53.38
C LYS A 5 -8.05 3.77 52.87
N HIS A 6 -8.36 2.49 53.04
CA HIS A 6 -7.52 1.37 52.55
C HIS A 6 -7.99 0.80 51.21
N ILE A 7 -9.22 1.12 50.79
CA ILE A 7 -9.81 0.68 49.52
C ILE A 7 -9.39 1.62 48.37
N LEU A 8 -9.30 2.93 48.64
CA LEU A 8 -8.89 3.95 47.68
C LEU A 8 -7.54 3.67 46.96
N PRO A 9 -6.43 3.32 47.65
CA PRO A 9 -5.16 3.03 46.96
C PRO A 9 -5.23 1.78 46.09
N PHE A 10 -6.06 0.80 46.45
CA PHE A 10 -6.23 -0.43 45.65
C PHE A 10 -7.02 -0.17 44.36
N ILE A 11 -8.01 0.74 44.40
CA ILE A 11 -8.75 1.21 43.22
C ILE A 11 -7.84 2.03 42.30
N VAL A 12 -7.03 2.94 42.84
CA VAL A 12 -6.07 3.74 42.05
C VAL A 12 -5.01 2.83 41.40
N LEU A 13 -4.54 1.80 42.11
CA LEU A 13 -3.61 0.81 41.57
C LEU A 13 -4.25 -0.06 40.48
N SER A 14 -5.53 -0.38 40.58
CA SER A 14 -6.25 -1.15 39.56
C SER A 14 -6.49 -0.34 38.28
N ILE A 15 -6.71 0.97 38.39
CA ILE A 15 -6.88 1.88 37.24
C ILE A 15 -5.57 2.04 36.44
N LEU A 16 -4.42 1.97 37.11
CA LEU A 16 -3.07 2.09 36.51
C LEU A 16 -2.71 0.99 35.49
N PHE A 17 -3.39 -0.16 35.48
CA PHE A 17 -3.09 -1.27 34.58
C PHE A 17 -3.95 -1.32 33.30
N THR A 18 -4.81 -0.34 33.06
CA THR A 18 -5.87 -0.47 32.04
C THR A 18 -5.52 0.06 30.64
N SER A 19 -4.35 0.69 30.41
CA SER A 19 -4.08 1.40 29.15
C SER A 19 -3.02 0.79 28.21
N CYS A 20 -2.54 -0.43 28.43
CA CYS A 20 -1.50 -1.02 27.56
C CYS A 20 -2.08 -1.66 26.30
N ILE A 21 -1.45 -1.40 25.14
CA ILE A 21 -1.72 -2.14 23.90
C ILE A 21 -1.00 -3.51 23.99
N PRO A 22 -1.70 -4.65 23.78
CA PRO A 22 -1.08 -5.97 23.81
C PRO A 22 -0.01 -6.14 22.71
N ASN A 23 1.11 -6.80 23.01
CA ASN A 23 2.17 -7.04 22.01
C ASN A 23 1.68 -7.81 20.76
N LYS A 24 0.75 -8.76 20.94
CA LYS A 24 0.09 -9.49 19.84
C LYS A 24 -0.69 -8.60 18.85
N ASP A 25 -1.00 -7.36 19.23
CA ASP A 25 -1.70 -6.40 18.37
C ASP A 25 -0.70 -5.50 17.62
N LEU A 26 0.60 -5.61 17.93
CA LEU A 26 1.69 -4.81 17.36
C LEU A 26 2.58 -5.60 16.39
N VAL A 27 2.67 -6.91 16.55
CA VAL A 27 3.58 -7.76 15.78
C VAL A 27 2.88 -8.28 14.52
N TYR A 28 3.58 -8.22 13.39
CA TYR A 28 3.08 -8.71 12.10
C TYR A 28 3.25 -10.22 11.95
N LEU A 29 2.38 -10.83 11.13
CA LEU A 29 2.52 -12.16 10.55
C LEU A 29 2.82 -13.28 11.57
N GLN A 30 2.20 -13.21 12.74
CA GLN A 30 2.38 -14.19 13.81
C GLN A 30 1.74 -15.53 13.43
N ASN A 31 2.39 -16.63 13.81
CA ASN A 31 1.86 -17.98 13.66
C ASN A 31 1.93 -18.77 14.98
N PRO A 32 0.98 -18.55 15.91
CA PRO A 32 1.05 -19.14 17.25
C PRO A 32 0.95 -20.67 17.28
N LYS A 33 0.56 -21.31 16.16
CA LYS A 33 0.40 -22.76 16.06
C LYS A 33 1.63 -23.49 15.47
N LYS A 34 2.58 -22.77 14.86
CA LYS A 34 3.70 -23.34 14.12
C LYS A 34 4.95 -22.47 14.23
N ASP A 35 5.56 -22.45 15.41
CA ASP A 35 6.65 -21.53 15.78
C ASP A 35 7.95 -21.71 14.98
N ASN A 36 8.08 -22.75 14.12
CA ASN A 36 9.30 -23.05 13.36
C ASN A 36 9.06 -23.71 11.98
N GLN A 37 7.85 -23.63 11.42
CA GLN A 37 7.57 -24.18 10.09
C GLN A 37 7.45 -23.05 9.06
N ALA A 38 8.01 -23.27 7.87
CA ALA A 38 7.80 -22.37 6.75
C ALA A 38 6.30 -22.21 6.49
N ILE A 39 5.86 -20.97 6.30
CA ILE A 39 4.50 -20.67 5.83
C ILE A 39 4.52 -20.94 4.33
N GLU A 40 3.91 -22.05 3.91
CA GLU A 40 3.77 -22.38 2.49
C GLU A 40 2.79 -21.38 1.85
N VAL A 41 3.33 -20.46 1.06
CA VAL A 41 2.52 -19.52 0.30
C VAL A 41 2.00 -20.23 -0.94
N ASN A 42 0.68 -20.45 -1.00
CA ASN A 42 0.05 -20.98 -2.20
C ASN A 42 0.25 -19.98 -3.36
N ALA A 43 1.11 -20.34 -4.33
CA ALA A 43 1.34 -19.56 -5.55
C ALA A 43 0.04 -19.28 -6.34
N ALA A 44 -1.01 -20.08 -6.11
CA ALA A 44 -2.34 -19.92 -6.68
C ALA A 44 -3.08 -18.63 -6.26
N ALA A 45 -2.62 -17.92 -5.21
CA ALA A 45 -3.26 -16.69 -4.75
C ALA A 45 -3.01 -15.48 -5.67
N SER A 46 -1.94 -15.49 -6.48
CA SER A 46 -1.55 -14.34 -7.31
C SER A 46 -1.99 -14.49 -8.76
N LYS A 47 -3.26 -14.15 -9.04
CA LYS A 47 -3.72 -14.00 -10.43
C LYS A 47 -2.98 -12.82 -11.10
N PRO A 48 -2.62 -12.92 -12.40
CA PRO A 48 -2.02 -11.80 -13.11
C PRO A 48 -3.00 -10.63 -13.16
N TYR A 49 -2.46 -9.41 -13.03
CA TYR A 49 -3.25 -8.20 -13.18
C TYR A 49 -3.75 -8.08 -14.62
N ARG A 50 -5.01 -7.65 -14.75
CA ARG A 50 -5.65 -7.36 -16.03
C ARG A 50 -5.87 -5.86 -16.12
N VAL A 51 -5.38 -5.27 -17.20
CA VAL A 51 -5.36 -3.82 -17.43
C VAL A 51 -6.79 -3.26 -17.42
N GLN A 52 -6.95 -2.10 -16.78
CA GLN A 52 -8.21 -1.38 -16.66
C GLN A 52 -8.12 0.01 -17.29
N THR A 53 -9.27 0.66 -17.47
CA THR A 53 -9.36 2.08 -17.85
C THR A 53 -8.52 2.95 -16.90
N ASN A 54 -7.89 4.00 -17.41
CA ASN A 54 -7.03 4.94 -16.67
C ASN A 54 -5.68 4.37 -16.20
N ASP A 55 -5.37 3.10 -16.53
CA ASP A 55 -4.00 2.63 -16.42
C ASP A 55 -3.10 3.34 -17.43
N ILE A 56 -1.80 3.36 -17.13
CA ILE A 56 -0.78 3.88 -18.03
C ILE A 56 0.22 2.75 -18.30
N LEU A 57 0.44 2.46 -19.57
CA LEU A 57 1.39 1.46 -20.04
C LEU A 57 2.65 2.16 -20.56
N ASN A 58 3.81 1.63 -20.18
CA ASN A 58 5.08 1.92 -20.80
C ASN A 58 5.36 0.83 -21.85
N ILE A 59 5.33 1.21 -23.12
CA ILE A 59 5.61 0.31 -24.24
C ILE A 59 6.91 0.78 -24.89
N SER A 60 7.90 -0.12 -24.96
CA SER A 60 9.17 0.12 -25.63
C SER A 60 9.36 -0.90 -26.73
N ILE A 61 9.55 -0.42 -27.94
CA ILE A 61 9.80 -1.25 -29.12
C ILE A 61 11.28 -1.08 -29.49
N LYS A 62 11.96 -2.18 -29.80
CA LYS A 62 13.32 -2.20 -30.36
C LYS A 62 13.35 -3.12 -31.57
N ALA A 63 14.11 -2.75 -32.60
CA ALA A 63 14.31 -3.54 -33.80
C ALA A 63 15.68 -3.20 -34.41
N LEU A 64 16.08 -3.94 -35.45
CA LEU A 64 17.30 -3.64 -36.20
C LEU A 64 17.23 -2.28 -36.91
N ASP A 65 16.07 -1.90 -37.45
CA ASP A 65 15.85 -0.58 -38.03
C ASP A 65 15.34 0.40 -36.97
N GLN A 66 16.27 1.16 -36.40
CA GLN A 66 15.96 2.14 -35.36
C GLN A 66 15.09 3.29 -35.88
N LYS A 67 15.26 3.71 -37.13
CA LYS A 67 14.53 4.85 -37.71
C LYS A 67 13.06 4.52 -37.92
N LEU A 68 12.77 3.27 -38.26
CA LEU A 68 11.40 2.78 -38.36
C LEU A 68 10.73 2.72 -36.97
N VAL A 69 11.46 2.26 -35.95
CA VAL A 69 10.99 2.19 -34.55
C VAL A 69 10.64 3.57 -33.97
N GLU A 70 11.41 4.61 -34.31
CA GLU A 70 11.15 5.98 -33.86
C GLU A 70 9.75 6.49 -34.22
N MET A 71 9.12 5.94 -35.26
CA MET A 71 7.77 6.33 -35.69
C MET A 71 6.67 5.82 -34.73
N PHE A 72 6.96 4.84 -33.88
CA PHE A 72 6.00 4.22 -32.95
C PHE A 72 6.14 4.74 -31.52
N ASN A 73 7.25 5.41 -31.21
CA ASN A 73 7.48 5.98 -29.89
C ASN A 73 6.82 7.36 -29.81
N PRO A 74 6.20 7.72 -28.68
CA PRO A 74 5.70 9.07 -28.47
C PRO A 74 6.87 10.04 -28.55
N SER A 75 6.68 11.17 -29.24
CA SER A 75 7.76 12.13 -29.52
C SER A 75 8.35 12.68 -28.24
N THR A 76 9.51 12.14 -27.82
CA THR A 76 10.25 12.62 -26.66
C THR A 76 10.76 14.02 -26.97
N SER A 77 10.26 15.02 -26.26
CA SER A 77 10.83 16.37 -26.33
C SER A 77 12.32 16.30 -25.98
N GLN A 78 13.16 16.79 -26.89
CA GLN A 78 14.60 16.56 -27.03
C GLN A 78 15.50 17.03 -25.87
N ASN A 79 14.92 17.41 -24.71
CA ASN A 79 15.62 18.09 -23.61
C ASN A 79 15.50 17.41 -22.24
N GLN A 80 15.00 16.17 -22.13
CA GLN A 80 15.06 15.41 -20.87
C GLN A 80 15.94 14.18 -21.05
N SER A 81 17.01 14.10 -20.25
CA SER A 81 17.88 12.93 -20.16
C SER A 81 17.06 11.65 -20.09
N ALA A 82 17.14 10.83 -21.14
CA ALA A 82 16.36 9.60 -21.35
C ALA A 82 16.61 8.47 -20.32
N ASN A 83 17.34 8.75 -19.23
CA ASN A 83 17.78 7.76 -18.25
C ASN A 83 17.09 7.86 -16.88
N GLN A 84 16.11 8.75 -16.69
CA GLN A 84 15.34 8.81 -15.45
C GLN A 84 13.86 8.60 -15.76
N VAL A 85 13.36 7.39 -15.45
CA VAL A 85 11.94 7.08 -15.48
C VAL A 85 11.30 7.77 -14.26
N SER A 86 10.81 8.98 -14.47
CA SER A 86 10.04 9.74 -13.49
C SER A 86 8.53 9.49 -13.68
N PRO A 87 7.71 9.47 -12.60
CA PRO A 87 6.26 9.35 -12.73
C PRO A 87 5.68 10.41 -13.68
N GLN A 88 6.24 11.63 -13.65
CA GLN A 88 5.85 12.73 -14.52
C GLN A 88 6.16 12.43 -15.99
N ASN A 89 7.31 11.82 -16.30
CA ASN A 89 7.65 11.47 -17.67
C ASN A 89 6.69 10.41 -18.22
N LEU A 90 6.35 9.40 -17.43
CA LEU A 90 5.39 8.37 -17.81
C LEU A 90 3.96 8.90 -17.96
N TYR A 91 3.58 9.95 -17.22
CA TYR A 91 2.29 10.59 -17.42
C TYR A 91 2.17 11.25 -18.82
N PHE A 92 3.26 11.86 -19.31
CA PHE A 92 3.25 12.52 -20.62
C PHE A 92 3.60 11.61 -21.79
N ASN A 93 4.46 10.62 -21.59
CA ASN A 93 4.99 9.75 -22.63
C ASN A 93 4.46 8.31 -22.55
N GLY A 94 3.68 7.97 -21.53
CA GLY A 94 3.04 6.66 -21.41
C GLY A 94 1.76 6.57 -22.23
N PHE A 95 1.34 5.34 -22.50
CA PHE A 95 0.10 5.03 -23.21
C PHE A 95 -1.03 4.87 -22.19
N SER A 96 -1.86 5.90 -22.06
CA SER A 96 -3.02 5.86 -21.17
C SER A 96 -4.17 5.08 -21.80
N VAL A 97 -4.77 4.19 -21.01
CA VAL A 97 -5.94 3.40 -21.41
C VAL A 97 -7.19 4.26 -21.29
N ASP A 98 -7.86 4.50 -22.42
CA ASP A 98 -9.08 5.31 -22.48
C ASP A 98 -10.30 4.60 -21.87
N ASP A 99 -11.44 5.30 -21.83
CA ASP A 99 -12.70 4.77 -21.30
C ASP A 99 -13.29 3.60 -22.13
N HIS A 100 -12.85 3.45 -23.39
CA HIS A 100 -13.21 2.33 -24.26
C HIS A 100 -12.24 1.15 -24.13
N GLY A 101 -11.20 1.27 -23.30
CA GLY A 101 -10.21 0.23 -23.08
C GLY A 101 -9.10 0.17 -24.12
N ASN A 102 -8.91 1.24 -24.89
CA ASN A 102 -7.91 1.32 -25.95
C ASN A 102 -6.72 2.17 -25.52
N ILE A 103 -5.57 1.88 -26.14
CA ILE A 103 -4.42 2.77 -26.19
C ILE A 103 -4.16 3.20 -27.62
N ARG A 104 -3.71 4.44 -27.82
CA ARG A 104 -3.30 4.95 -29.12
C ARG A 104 -1.78 4.90 -29.26
N ILE A 105 -1.30 4.04 -30.15
CA ILE A 105 0.12 3.93 -30.49
C ILE A 105 0.38 4.71 -31.79
N PRO A 106 1.37 5.62 -31.85
CA PRO A 106 1.75 6.30 -33.09
C PRO A 106 1.94 5.31 -34.23
N VAL A 107 1.43 5.66 -35.41
CA VAL A 107 1.42 4.84 -36.63
C VAL A 107 0.55 3.58 -36.54
N LEU A 108 0.64 2.78 -35.47
CA LEU A 108 -0.12 1.53 -35.27
C LEU A 108 -1.63 1.75 -34.97
N GLY A 109 -1.99 2.95 -34.52
CA GLY A 109 -3.36 3.35 -34.24
C GLY A 109 -3.88 2.85 -32.89
N GLU A 110 -5.20 2.63 -32.81
CA GLU A 110 -5.85 2.15 -31.59
C GLU A 110 -5.58 0.64 -31.38
N VAL A 111 -5.31 0.25 -30.13
CA VAL A 111 -5.15 -1.14 -29.70
C VAL A 111 -5.99 -1.35 -28.45
N ASN A 112 -6.90 -2.31 -28.47
CA ASN A 112 -7.67 -2.69 -27.29
C ASN A 112 -6.80 -3.47 -26.31
N VAL A 113 -6.77 -3.05 -25.05
CA VAL A 113 -5.93 -3.63 -23.99
C VAL A 113 -6.71 -3.92 -22.70
N MET A 114 -7.97 -3.49 -22.62
CA MET A 114 -8.79 -3.74 -21.43
C MET A 114 -8.95 -5.23 -21.18
N GLY A 115 -8.74 -5.63 -19.93
CA GLY A 115 -8.86 -7.01 -19.51
C GLY A 115 -7.66 -7.87 -19.91
N TYR A 116 -6.71 -7.38 -20.70
CA TYR A 116 -5.51 -8.11 -21.06
C TYR A 116 -4.42 -7.96 -19.98
N THR A 117 -3.60 -8.98 -19.85
CA THR A 117 -2.34 -8.94 -19.12
C THR A 117 -1.28 -8.21 -19.95
N VAL A 118 -0.24 -7.70 -19.30
CA VAL A 118 0.88 -7.05 -20.01
C VAL A 118 1.53 -7.98 -21.06
N GLU A 119 1.49 -9.29 -20.83
CA GLU A 119 2.01 -10.29 -21.75
C GLU A 119 1.10 -10.48 -22.97
N GLU A 120 -0.21 -10.60 -22.77
CA GLU A 120 -1.20 -10.64 -23.86
C GLU A 120 -1.13 -9.37 -24.73
N ILE A 121 -0.89 -8.21 -24.10
CA ILE A 121 -0.71 -6.93 -24.81
C ILE A 121 0.59 -6.93 -25.62
N ARG A 122 1.70 -7.40 -25.04
CA ARG A 122 2.99 -7.54 -25.73
C ARG A 122 2.83 -8.37 -27.00
N GLU A 123 2.22 -9.55 -26.88
CA GLU A 123 1.98 -10.46 -28.02
C GLU A 123 1.10 -9.82 -29.10
N THR A 124 0.04 -9.11 -28.68
CA THR A 124 -0.87 -8.43 -29.60
C THR A 124 -0.15 -7.34 -30.39
N ILE A 125 0.67 -6.52 -29.72
CA ILE A 125 1.45 -5.46 -30.37
C ILE A 125 2.50 -6.06 -31.29
N GLU A 126 3.25 -7.05 -30.81
CA GLU A 126 4.32 -7.71 -31.57
C GLU A 126 3.78 -8.31 -32.87
N LYS A 127 2.63 -9.00 -32.79
CA LYS A 127 1.94 -9.55 -33.96
C LYS A 127 1.56 -8.46 -34.96
N ARG A 128 0.88 -7.40 -34.53
CA ARG A 128 0.47 -6.31 -35.45
C ARG A 128 1.66 -5.61 -36.09
N LEU A 129 2.76 -5.43 -35.35
CA LEU A 129 3.98 -4.83 -35.91
C LEU A 129 4.58 -5.69 -37.03
N LEU A 130 4.63 -7.01 -36.87
CA LEU A 130 5.12 -7.94 -37.91
C LEU A 130 4.17 -8.07 -39.10
N ASP A 131 2.87 -7.94 -38.88
CA ASP A 131 1.88 -8.07 -39.95
C ASP A 131 1.82 -6.80 -40.83
N GLU A 132 1.96 -5.62 -40.23
CA GLU A 132 1.68 -4.33 -40.88
C GLU A 132 2.93 -3.51 -41.27
N TYR A 133 4.04 -3.63 -40.52
CA TYR A 133 5.16 -2.65 -40.62
C TYR A 133 6.56 -3.26 -40.71
N PHE A 134 6.81 -4.40 -40.06
CA PHE A 134 8.11 -5.04 -39.99
C PHE A 134 8.12 -6.35 -40.76
N LYS A 135 9.29 -6.76 -41.25
CA LYS A 135 9.46 -8.12 -41.77
C LYS A 135 9.85 -9.05 -40.63
N TYR A 136 9.64 -10.35 -40.79
CA TYR A 136 10.01 -11.35 -39.78
C TYR A 136 11.51 -11.28 -39.39
N GLU A 137 12.38 -10.89 -40.32
CA GLU A 137 13.82 -10.76 -40.11
C GLU A 137 14.21 -9.53 -39.28
N SER A 138 13.30 -8.61 -38.99
CA SER A 138 13.57 -7.36 -38.28
C SER A 138 13.91 -7.55 -36.78
N ARG A 139 13.76 -8.77 -36.25
CA ARG A 139 14.06 -9.15 -34.86
C ARG A 139 13.51 -8.13 -33.86
N ILE A 140 12.21 -7.88 -33.93
CA ILE A 140 11.55 -6.94 -33.03
C ILE A 140 11.57 -7.45 -31.59
N PHE A 141 11.68 -6.53 -30.63
CA PHE A 141 11.64 -6.79 -29.21
C PHE A 141 10.72 -5.76 -28.56
N VAL A 142 9.54 -6.23 -28.12
CA VAL A 142 8.52 -5.39 -27.49
C VAL A 142 8.56 -5.62 -25.98
N THR A 143 8.67 -4.55 -25.22
CA THR A 143 8.51 -4.55 -23.77
C THR A 143 7.26 -3.79 -23.40
N VAL A 144 6.38 -4.41 -22.62
CA VAL A 144 5.18 -3.79 -22.06
C VAL A 144 5.26 -3.87 -20.54
N LYS A 145 5.15 -2.72 -19.88
CA LYS A 145 5.07 -2.62 -18.41
C LYS A 145 3.96 -1.66 -18.01
N LEU A 146 3.41 -1.82 -16.82
CA LEU A 146 2.65 -0.73 -16.19
C LEU A 146 3.62 0.42 -15.86
N ALA A 147 3.12 1.65 -15.85
CA ALA A 147 3.87 2.86 -15.47
C ALA A 147 4.26 2.92 -13.97
N GLY A 148 4.32 1.77 -13.30
CA GLY A 148 4.47 1.60 -11.87
C GLY A 148 3.15 1.24 -11.19
N LEU A 149 3.26 0.53 -10.07
CA LEU A 149 2.16 0.19 -9.19
C LEU A 149 1.91 1.37 -8.25
N ARG A 150 0.96 2.22 -8.63
CA ARG A 150 0.50 3.35 -7.81
C ARG A 150 -0.46 2.84 -6.74
N TYR A 151 -0.27 3.27 -5.50
CA TYR A 151 -1.20 3.01 -4.39
C TYR A 151 -1.23 4.23 -3.45
N THR A 152 -2.27 4.32 -2.64
CA THR A 152 -2.40 5.38 -1.62
C THR A 152 -2.53 4.74 -0.24
N VAL A 153 -1.79 5.22 0.75
CA VAL A 153 -1.93 4.78 2.16
C VAL A 153 -2.34 5.97 3.01
N ASN A 154 -3.31 5.78 3.90
CA ASN A 154 -3.79 6.81 4.82
C ASN A 154 -4.19 6.23 6.19
N GLY A 155 -4.37 7.11 7.17
CA GLY A 155 -4.74 6.78 8.54
C GLY A 155 -3.53 6.69 9.46
N GLU A 156 -3.45 5.64 10.27
CA GLU A 156 -2.37 5.44 11.24
C GLU A 156 -1.10 4.85 10.59
N ILE A 157 -0.46 5.65 9.74
CA ILE A 157 0.77 5.31 9.03
C ILE A 157 1.81 6.44 9.22
N GLY A 158 3.10 6.12 9.15
CA GLY A 158 4.18 7.10 9.30
C GLY A 158 4.18 8.21 8.25
N SER A 159 3.98 7.85 6.98
CA SER A 159 4.03 8.75 5.81
C SER A 159 2.80 8.55 4.94
N PRO A 160 1.65 9.17 5.28
CA PRO A 160 0.44 9.05 4.47
C PRO A 160 0.62 9.74 3.12
N GLY A 161 0.01 9.19 2.08
CA GLY A 161 0.06 9.75 0.73
C GLY A 161 0.01 8.69 -0.36
N THR A 162 0.19 9.16 -1.59
CA THR A 162 0.27 8.31 -2.77
C THR A 162 1.72 8.00 -3.10
N ASN A 163 2.03 6.72 -3.29
CA ASN A 163 3.34 6.21 -3.65
C ASN A 163 3.25 5.38 -4.92
N VAL A 164 4.39 5.20 -5.59
CA VAL A 164 4.50 4.38 -6.80
C VAL A 164 5.68 3.42 -6.63
N LEU A 165 5.43 2.12 -6.82
CA LEU A 165 6.48 1.10 -6.85
C LEU A 165 6.73 0.66 -8.29
N TYR A 166 7.98 0.68 -8.73
CA TYR A 166 8.37 0.27 -10.09
C TYR A 166 8.67 -1.24 -10.15
N GLN A 167 7.66 -2.04 -9.86
CA GLN A 167 7.72 -3.50 -9.87
C GLN A 167 6.42 -4.09 -10.39
N ASP A 168 6.49 -5.29 -10.98
CA ASP A 168 5.33 -5.92 -11.62
C ASP A 168 4.30 -6.42 -10.59
N LYS A 169 4.75 -6.73 -9.37
CA LYS A 169 3.91 -7.17 -8.24
C LYS A 169 4.44 -6.53 -6.96
N ALA A 170 3.55 -5.96 -6.16
CA ALA A 170 3.87 -5.49 -4.81
C ALA A 170 2.85 -6.04 -3.80
N THR A 171 3.29 -6.22 -2.58
CA THR A 171 2.47 -6.67 -1.45
C THR A 171 2.04 -5.48 -0.59
N ILE A 172 1.00 -5.66 0.20
CA ILE A 172 0.60 -4.67 1.20
C ILE A 172 1.71 -4.39 2.22
N MET A 173 2.53 -5.40 2.53
CA MET A 173 3.68 -5.23 3.44
C MET A 173 4.73 -4.29 2.85
N GLU A 174 5.02 -4.41 1.55
CA GLU A 174 5.91 -3.48 0.86
C GLU A 174 5.34 -2.07 0.83
N ALA A 175 4.04 -1.89 0.58
CA ALA A 175 3.42 -0.57 0.64
C ALA A 175 3.49 0.07 2.04
N ILE A 176 3.24 -0.71 3.09
CA ILE A 176 3.33 -0.25 4.48
C ILE A 176 4.77 0.16 4.80
N ALA A 177 5.75 -0.67 4.46
CA ALA A 177 7.17 -0.38 4.69
C ALA A 177 7.61 0.90 3.95
N ASN A 178 7.21 1.06 2.69
CA ASN A 178 7.51 2.26 1.90
C ASN A 178 6.74 3.51 2.37
N SER A 179 5.68 3.34 3.18
CA SER A 179 4.89 4.43 3.75
C SER A 179 5.26 4.73 5.21
N GLY A 180 6.43 4.31 5.69
CA GLY A 180 6.90 4.63 7.04
C GLY A 180 6.30 3.79 8.17
N ASP A 181 5.75 2.61 7.83
CA ASP A 181 5.15 1.63 8.74
C ASP A 181 3.88 2.12 9.48
N ILE A 182 3.08 1.19 9.99
CA ILE A 182 1.90 1.46 10.80
C ILE A 182 2.34 2.00 12.16
N THR A 183 1.72 3.08 12.62
CA THR A 183 2.06 3.68 13.91
C THR A 183 1.71 2.73 15.08
N LEU A 184 2.21 3.01 16.28
CA LEU A 184 1.87 2.22 17.47
C LEU A 184 0.36 2.17 17.72
N THR A 185 -0.37 3.22 17.32
CA THR A 185 -1.82 3.35 17.50
C THR A 185 -2.63 2.84 16.31
N GLY A 186 -1.99 2.30 15.26
CA GLY A 186 -2.68 1.73 14.11
C GLY A 186 -3.13 0.29 14.33
N ASP A 187 -4.38 0.02 13.95
CA ASP A 187 -5.00 -1.29 14.05
C ASP A 187 -4.54 -2.20 12.90
N ARG A 188 -3.47 -2.96 13.17
CA ARG A 188 -2.88 -3.94 12.25
C ARG A 188 -3.83 -5.11 11.91
N LYS A 189 -4.89 -5.31 12.70
CA LYS A 189 -5.87 -6.37 12.46
C LYS A 189 -6.98 -5.95 11.50
N ASN A 190 -7.20 -4.64 11.37
CA ASN A 190 -8.27 -4.07 10.57
C ASN A 190 -7.72 -3.12 9.50
N VAL A 191 -6.69 -3.57 8.76
CA VAL A 191 -6.18 -2.82 7.62
C VAL A 191 -7.14 -2.99 6.45
N GLN A 192 -7.65 -1.88 5.93
CA GLN A 192 -8.63 -1.90 4.84
C GLN A 192 -7.95 -1.64 3.51
N ILE A 193 -8.34 -2.39 2.48
CA ILE A 193 -7.95 -2.19 1.09
C ILE A 193 -9.22 -1.86 0.32
N ILE A 194 -9.29 -0.65 -0.23
CA ILE A 194 -10.36 -0.20 -1.09
C ILE A 194 -9.85 -0.28 -2.52
N ARG A 195 -10.48 -1.14 -3.32
CA ARG A 195 -10.03 -1.48 -4.67
C ARG A 195 -11.11 -1.14 -5.68
N LYS A 196 -10.69 -0.54 -6.80
CA LYS A 196 -11.56 -0.23 -7.92
C LYS A 196 -11.73 -1.47 -8.81
N TYR A 197 -12.98 -1.69 -9.21
CA TYR A 197 -13.42 -2.69 -10.16
C TYR A 197 -14.29 -2.02 -11.23
N PRO A 198 -14.56 -2.69 -12.37
CA PRO A 198 -15.45 -2.16 -13.40
C PRO A 198 -16.85 -1.79 -12.88
N HIS A 199 -17.35 -2.47 -11.85
CA HIS A 199 -18.67 -2.23 -11.25
C HIS A 199 -18.67 -1.29 -10.04
N GLY A 200 -17.52 -0.72 -9.65
CA GLY A 200 -17.43 0.21 -8.52
C GLY A 200 -16.24 -0.06 -7.61
N PHE A 201 -16.38 0.23 -6.33
CA PHE A 201 -15.34 0.01 -5.32
C PHE A 201 -15.75 -1.09 -4.36
N GLU A 202 -14.81 -1.95 -4.00
CA GLU A 202 -14.98 -2.93 -2.93
C GLU A 202 -13.96 -2.68 -1.83
N THR A 203 -14.36 -2.90 -0.58
CA THR A 203 -13.49 -2.74 0.59
C THR A 203 -13.25 -4.10 1.23
N TYR A 204 -11.99 -4.49 1.31
CA TYR A 204 -11.54 -5.70 1.97
C TYR A 204 -10.82 -5.35 3.26
N THR A 205 -10.86 -6.26 4.22
CA THR A 205 -10.10 -6.11 5.48
C THR A 205 -9.12 -7.25 5.60
N ILE A 206 -7.87 -6.93 5.92
CA ILE A 206 -6.80 -7.89 6.13
C ILE A 206 -6.24 -7.74 7.54
N ASN A 207 -6.09 -8.87 8.22
CA ASN A 207 -5.44 -8.94 9.52
C ASN A 207 -3.95 -9.21 9.33
N LEU A 208 -3.12 -8.17 9.38
CA LEU A 208 -1.68 -8.29 9.18
C LEU A 208 -0.93 -8.84 10.40
N THR A 209 -1.60 -9.04 11.54
CA THR A 209 -0.96 -9.69 12.70
C THR A 209 -0.89 -11.21 12.54
N GLU A 210 -1.63 -11.80 11.59
CA GLU A 210 -1.64 -13.24 11.36
C GLU A 210 -0.88 -13.62 10.09
N ALA A 211 -0.11 -14.71 10.16
CA ALA A 211 0.59 -15.27 9.01
C ALA A 211 -0.33 -15.61 7.82
N SER A 212 -1.59 -15.97 8.11
CA SER A 212 -2.65 -16.24 7.12
C SER A 212 -2.93 -15.03 6.21
N ALA A 213 -2.52 -13.82 6.58
CA ALA A 213 -2.62 -12.64 5.73
C ALA A 213 -1.98 -12.85 4.35
N ILE A 214 -0.89 -13.62 4.28
CA ILE A 214 -0.16 -13.88 3.03
C ILE A 214 -1.01 -14.70 2.05
N GLU A 215 -1.93 -15.52 2.55
CA GLU A 215 -2.84 -16.33 1.75
C GLU A 215 -4.06 -15.53 1.25
N SER A 216 -4.24 -14.30 1.73
CA SER A 216 -5.34 -13.44 1.32
C SER A 216 -5.27 -13.12 -0.19
N PRO A 217 -6.39 -13.21 -0.92
CA PRO A 217 -6.47 -12.75 -2.31
C PRO A 217 -6.11 -11.26 -2.51
N TYR A 218 -6.07 -10.50 -1.41
CA TYR A 218 -5.82 -9.07 -1.38
C TYR A 218 -4.45 -8.73 -0.79
N PHE A 219 -3.60 -9.72 -0.51
CA PHE A 219 -2.23 -9.49 -0.03
C PHE A 219 -1.37 -8.78 -1.07
N TYR A 220 -1.55 -9.13 -2.34
CA TYR A 220 -0.95 -8.42 -3.46
C TYR A 220 -1.80 -7.21 -3.85
N LEU A 221 -1.11 -6.10 -4.04
CA LEU A 221 -1.70 -4.84 -4.46
C LEU A 221 -2.04 -4.86 -5.94
N GLN A 222 -3.08 -4.10 -6.27
CA GLN A 222 -3.41 -3.74 -7.63
C GLN A 222 -3.18 -2.24 -7.82
N PRO A 223 -2.96 -1.79 -9.07
CA PRO A 223 -2.92 -0.38 -9.40
C PRO A 223 -4.11 0.37 -8.83
N ASN A 224 -3.83 1.48 -8.18
CA ASN A 224 -4.78 2.40 -7.55
C ASN A 224 -5.49 1.87 -6.30
N ASP A 225 -4.95 0.83 -5.66
CA ASP A 225 -5.42 0.42 -4.33
C ASP A 225 -5.28 1.57 -3.31
N TYR A 226 -6.32 1.76 -2.51
CA TYR A 226 -6.33 2.68 -1.39
C TYR A 226 -6.32 1.89 -0.08
N ILE A 227 -5.25 2.02 0.68
CA ILE A 227 -5.02 1.33 1.93
C ILE A 227 -5.34 2.30 3.08
N TYR A 228 -6.23 1.88 3.97
CA TYR A 228 -6.65 2.68 5.12
C TYR A 228 -6.40 1.92 6.42
N ILE A 229 -5.65 2.54 7.33
CA ILE A 229 -5.36 1.97 8.64
C ILE A 229 -6.13 2.74 9.70
N LYS A 230 -7.08 2.07 10.34
CA LYS A 230 -7.88 2.64 11.43
C LYS A 230 -7.04 2.80 12.70
N PRO A 231 -7.38 3.78 13.55
CA PRO A 231 -6.84 3.83 14.90
C PRO A 231 -7.40 2.70 15.76
N LEU A 232 -6.56 2.18 16.64
CA LEU A 232 -6.99 1.33 17.76
C LEU A 232 -7.99 2.11 18.62
N LYS A 233 -8.99 1.40 19.18
CA LYS A 233 -10.03 2.00 20.03
C LYS A 233 -9.44 2.79 21.20
N GLN A 234 -8.30 2.34 21.73
CA GLN A 234 -7.54 2.98 22.81
C GLN A 234 -7.14 4.43 22.48
N LYS A 235 -6.92 4.79 21.21
CA LYS A 235 -6.62 6.17 20.80
C LYS A 235 -7.84 7.09 20.89
N SER A 236 -9.04 6.58 20.57
CA SER A 236 -10.28 7.38 20.51
C SER A 236 -10.72 7.95 21.87
N TRP A 237 -10.27 7.33 22.97
CA TRP A 237 -10.59 7.77 24.34
C TRP A 237 -9.64 8.87 24.86
N GLY A 238 -8.62 9.26 24.09
CA GLY A 238 -7.75 10.41 24.43
C GLY A 238 -6.81 10.21 25.62
N THR A 239 -6.75 9.00 26.20
CA THR A 239 -5.95 8.67 27.39
C THR A 239 -4.84 7.68 27.07
N GLY A 240 -3.58 8.03 27.38
CA GLY A 240 -2.51 7.04 27.65
C GLY A 240 -1.98 6.25 26.45
N THR A 241 -1.63 6.92 25.33
CA THR A 241 -0.96 6.23 24.20
C THR A 241 0.41 5.67 24.57
N THR A 242 1.01 6.15 25.65
CA THR A 242 2.18 5.57 26.30
C THR A 242 1.92 5.44 27.80
N GLY A 243 2.31 4.32 28.41
CA GLY A 243 2.19 4.12 29.87
C GLY A 243 2.89 5.23 30.68
N VAL A 244 3.90 5.88 30.10
CA VAL A 244 4.60 7.02 30.68
C VAL A 244 3.72 8.27 30.80
N GLN A 245 2.83 8.56 29.85
CA GLN A 245 1.88 9.67 29.96
C GLN A 245 0.85 9.45 31.06
N THR A 246 0.41 8.19 31.24
CA THR A 246 -0.47 7.83 32.35
C THR A 246 0.26 7.98 33.69
N ILE A 247 1.51 7.50 33.79
CA ILE A 247 2.35 7.64 34.98
C ILE A 247 2.62 9.12 35.30
N SER A 248 2.99 9.95 34.31
CA SER A 248 3.29 11.36 34.53
C SER A 248 2.06 12.12 35.03
N THR A 249 0.89 11.89 34.42
CA THR A 249 -0.38 12.48 34.85
C THR A 249 -0.71 12.12 36.30
N ILE A 250 -0.47 10.86 36.69
CA ILE A 250 -0.71 10.38 38.06
C ILE A 250 0.29 10.98 39.03
N ILE A 251 1.57 11.08 38.67
CA ILE A 251 2.59 11.75 39.47
C ILE A 251 2.22 13.23 39.66
N THR A 252 1.81 13.93 38.61
CA THR A 252 1.37 15.34 38.68
C THR A 252 0.14 15.48 39.58
N ALA A 253 -0.86 14.61 39.44
CA ALA A 253 -2.06 14.63 40.29
C ALA A 253 -1.73 14.37 41.76
N LEU A 254 -0.89 13.37 42.05
CA LEU A 254 -0.43 13.07 43.41
C LEU A 254 0.37 14.23 43.99
N SER A 255 1.25 14.84 43.19
CA SER A 255 2.06 16.01 43.60
C SER A 255 1.17 17.21 43.95
N LEU A 256 0.11 17.44 43.17
CA LEU A 256 -0.85 18.51 43.42
C LEU A 256 -1.64 18.27 44.72
N ILE A 257 -2.09 17.03 44.94
CA ILE A 257 -2.78 16.62 46.18
C ILE A 257 -1.86 16.79 47.40
N THR A 258 -0.62 16.30 47.33
CA THR A 258 0.34 16.43 48.43
C THR A 258 0.66 17.88 48.75
N THR A 259 0.83 18.72 47.71
CA THR A 259 1.10 20.16 47.87
C THR A 259 -0.09 20.86 48.53
N THR A 260 -1.31 20.54 48.10
CA THR A 260 -2.53 21.11 48.68
C THR A 260 -2.71 20.72 50.15
N ILE A 261 -2.45 19.46 50.50
CA ILE A 261 -2.50 18.99 51.91
C ILE A 261 -1.43 19.68 52.76
N LEU A 262 -0.20 19.84 52.24
CA LEU A 262 0.87 20.52 52.97
C LEU A 262 0.55 21.99 53.22
N LEU A 263 0.01 22.70 52.22
CA LEU A 263 -0.37 24.10 52.35
C LEU A 263 -1.54 24.28 53.34
N THR A 264 -2.57 23.44 53.27
CA THR A 264 -3.75 23.53 54.15
C THR A 264 -3.49 23.12 55.60
N ARG A 265 -2.43 22.36 55.88
CA ARG A 265 -2.06 21.94 57.25
C ARG A 265 -1.05 22.87 57.92
N ASN A 266 -0.47 23.80 57.16
CA ASN A 266 0.55 24.76 57.62
C ASN A 266 0.07 26.22 57.55
N LEU A 267 -1.21 26.41 57.24
CA LEU A 267 -2.02 27.63 57.41
C LEU A 267 -2.98 27.40 58.59
#